data_AF-A0A6I7Y0I0-F1
#
_entry.id   AF-A0A6I7Y0I0-F1
#
_cell.length_a   1.000
_cell.length_b   1.000
_cell.length_c   1.000
_cell.angle_alpha   90.00
_cell.angle_beta   90.00
_cell.angle_gamma   90.00
#
_symmetry.space_group_name_H-M   'P 1'
#
loop_
_entity.id
_entity.type
_entity.pdbx_description
1 polymer ?
#
loop_
_entity_poly.entity_id
_entity_poly.type
_entity_poly.pdbx_seq_one_letter_code
_entity_poly.pdbx_strand_id
1 'polypeptide(L)'
;MAANLTRLEAAAWPIFEAGHLPVIGEWIALPVLQSAGAGPTDSLADQVLYPTADRLLARCDAVLRLPGESAGADQDVATARRRGLPVYHDVAEIPRRTPEEAA
;
A
#
# COMPACT_ATOMS: atom_id res chain seq x y z
N MET A 1 15.42 -3.60 0.71
CA MET A 1 14.22 -2.80 1.07
C MET A 1 14.15 -1.48 0.29
N ALA A 2 15.18 -0.62 0.34
CA ALA A 2 15.14 0.71 -0.29
C ALA A 2 14.69 0.71 -1.77
N ALA A 3 15.25 -0.16 -2.61
CA ALA A 3 14.84 -0.27 -4.02
C ALA A 3 13.37 -0.69 -4.21
N ASN A 4 12.80 -1.45 -3.26
CA ASN A 4 11.39 -1.81 -3.29
C ASN A 4 10.52 -0.59 -2.94
N LEU A 5 10.89 0.13 -1.87
CA LEU A 5 10.20 1.34 -1.46
C LEU A 5 10.22 2.40 -2.58
N THR A 6 11.37 2.63 -3.22
CA THR A 6 11.47 3.55 -4.37
C THR A 6 10.53 3.15 -5.52
N ARG A 7 10.36 1.84 -5.78
CA ARG A 7 9.41 1.35 -6.79
C ARG A 7 7.96 1.63 -6.41
N LEU A 8 7.60 1.47 -5.14
CA LEU A 8 6.27 1.80 -4.63
C LEU A 8 6.00 3.31 -4.72
N GLU A 9 6.97 4.12 -4.31
CA GLU A 9 6.90 5.58 -4.30
C GLU A 9 6.78 6.16 -5.72
N ALA A 10 7.37 5.52 -6.73
CA ALA A 10 7.20 5.92 -8.13
C ALA A 10 5.75 5.84 -8.62
N ALA A 11 4.92 4.97 -8.02
CA ALA A 11 3.49 4.88 -8.32
C ALA A 11 2.65 5.92 -7.55
N ALA A 12 3.20 6.58 -6.53
CA ALA A 12 2.44 7.51 -5.70
C ALA A 12 2.01 8.76 -6.47
N TRP A 13 2.87 9.33 -7.32
CA TRP A 13 2.51 10.53 -8.09
C TRP A 13 1.35 10.30 -9.06
N PRO A 14 1.36 9.29 -9.94
CA PRO A 14 0.22 9.06 -10.85
C PRO A 14 -1.10 8.78 -10.12
N ILE A 15 -1.08 8.11 -8.96
CA ILE A 15 -2.27 7.90 -8.12
C ILE A 15 -2.79 9.24 -7.58
N PHE A 16 -1.89 10.10 -7.10
CA PHE A 16 -2.23 11.43 -6.62
C PHE A 16 -2.77 12.33 -7.74
N GLU A 17 -2.15 12.29 -8.92
CA GLU A 17 -2.62 13.00 -10.12
C GLU A 17 -4.01 12.52 -10.58
N ALA A 18 -4.31 11.23 -10.39
CA ALA A 18 -5.65 10.68 -10.60
C ALA A 18 -6.68 11.13 -9.54
N GLY A 19 -6.29 11.96 -8.57
CA GLY A 19 -7.14 12.57 -7.55
C GLY A 19 -7.35 11.74 -6.29
N HIS A 20 -6.55 10.68 -6.10
CA HIS A 20 -6.63 9.79 -4.94
C HIS A 20 -5.49 10.03 -3.95
N LEU A 21 -5.64 9.56 -2.72
CA LEU A 21 -4.55 9.58 -1.74
C LEU A 21 -3.77 8.26 -1.81
N PRO A 22 -2.51 8.25 -2.30
CA PRO A 22 -1.67 7.06 -2.24
C PRO A 22 -1.25 6.78 -0.79
N VAL A 23 -1.23 5.50 -0.41
CA VAL A 23 -0.68 5.01 0.86
C VAL A 23 0.18 3.77 0.62
N ILE A 24 1.35 3.75 1.23
CA ILE A 24 2.32 2.65 1.17
C ILE A 24 2.50 2.12 2.59
N GLY A 25 2.43 0.80 2.77
CA GLY A 25 2.50 0.17 4.09
C GLY A 25 3.79 0.52 4.85
N GLU A 26 4.92 0.54 4.14
CA GLU A 26 6.24 0.86 4.67
C GLU A 26 6.35 2.29 5.20
N TRP A 27 5.59 3.26 4.67
CA TRP A 27 5.56 4.63 5.21
C TRP A 27 5.05 4.67 6.65
N ILE A 28 4.22 3.70 7.04
CA ILE A 28 3.67 3.58 8.38
C ILE A 28 4.45 2.57 9.22
N ALA A 29 4.75 1.40 8.66
CA ALA A 29 5.36 0.30 9.41
C ALA A 29 6.83 0.57 9.78
N LEU A 30 7.62 1.20 8.91
CA LEU A 30 9.05 1.41 9.16
C LEU A 30 9.31 2.39 10.32
N PRO A 31 8.63 3.56 10.41
CA PRO A 31 8.78 4.43 11.58
C PRO A 31 8.31 3.77 12.89
N VAL A 32 7.26 2.93 12.83
CA VAL A 32 6.78 2.19 14.01
C VAL A 32 7.86 1.21 14.49
N LEU A 33 8.43 0.39 13.60
CA LEU A 33 9.52 -0.53 13.94
C LEU A 33 10.72 0.22 14.51
N GLN A 34 11.14 1.30 13.85
CA GLN A 34 12.28 2.09 14.29
C GLN A 34 12.06 2.68 15.69
N SER A 35 10.84 3.13 16.01
CA SER A 35 10.52 3.64 17.34
C SER A 35 10.63 2.59 18.45
N ALA A 36 10.50 1.31 18.09
CA ALA A 36 10.69 0.16 18.98
C ALA A 36 12.15 -0.36 18.99
N GLY A 37 13.09 0.33 18.32
CA GLY A 37 14.48 -0.11 18.20
C GLY A 37 14.68 -1.31 17.27
N ALA A 38 13.73 -1.59 16.39
CA ALA A 38 13.76 -2.72 15.45
C ALA A 38 13.83 -2.24 14.00
N GLY A 39 14.42 -3.08 13.15
CA GLY A 39 14.42 -2.98 11.70
C GLY A 39 13.50 -4.01 11.04
N PRO A 40 13.35 -3.94 9.71
CA PRO A 40 12.45 -4.80 8.95
C PRO A 40 12.94 -6.25 8.80
N THR A 41 14.12 -6.57 9.32
CA THR A 41 14.68 -7.93 9.36
C THR A 41 14.63 -8.55 10.75
N ASP A 42 14.20 -7.80 11.77
CA ASP A 42 14.10 -8.30 13.13
C ASP A 42 12.81 -9.09 13.33
N SER A 43 12.78 -9.92 14.37
CA SER A 43 11.61 -10.75 14.72
C SER A 43 10.32 -9.94 14.99
N LEU A 44 10.45 -8.66 15.36
CA LEU A 44 9.32 -7.76 15.55
C LEU A 44 8.69 -7.32 14.21
N ALA A 45 9.41 -7.44 13.08
CA ALA A 45 8.96 -6.97 11.78
C ALA A 45 7.61 -7.56 11.38
N ASP A 46 7.42 -8.87 11.51
CA ASP A 46 6.16 -9.54 11.14
C ASP A 46 4.98 -9.08 12.03
N GLN A 47 5.26 -8.74 13.28
CA GLN A 47 4.25 -8.24 14.23
C GLN A 47 3.85 -6.78 13.96
N VAL A 48 4.58 -6.08 13.09
CA VAL A 48 4.27 -4.69 12.72
C VAL A 48 3.84 -4.58 11.27
N LEU A 49 4.57 -5.18 10.32
CA LEU A 49 4.30 -5.09 8.88
C LEU A 49 2.93 -5.66 8.53
N TYR A 50 2.65 -6.93 8.88
CA TYR A 50 1.37 -7.55 8.53
C TYR A 50 0.17 -6.87 9.22
N PRO A 51 0.20 -6.57 10.53
CA PRO A 51 -0.90 -5.83 11.14
C PRO A 51 -1.08 -4.41 10.59
N THR A 52 0.00 -3.76 10.14
CA THR A 52 -0.09 -2.45 9.49
C THR A 52 -0.81 -2.56 8.15
N ALA A 53 -0.43 -3.54 7.31
CA ALA A 53 -1.09 -3.79 6.03
C ALA A 53 -2.58 -4.10 6.20
N ASP A 54 -2.95 -4.99 7.13
CA ASP A 54 -4.36 -5.33 7.38
C ASP A 54 -5.18 -4.12 7.87
N ARG A 55 -4.62 -3.29 8.76
CA ARG A 55 -5.26 -2.06 9.26
C ARG A 55 -5.40 -0.99 8.18
N LEU A 56 -4.47 -0.92 7.24
CA LEU A 56 -4.53 -0.02 6.09
C LEU A 56 -5.58 -0.50 5.09
N LEU A 57 -5.60 -1.78 4.74
CA LEU A 57 -6.61 -2.37 3.85
C LEU A 57 -8.04 -2.14 4.36
N ALA A 58 -8.25 -2.10 5.68
CA ALA A 58 -9.54 -1.76 6.26
C ALA A 58 -10.00 -0.30 6.01
N ARG A 59 -9.10 0.58 5.55
CA ARG A 59 -9.33 2.00 5.32
C ARG A 59 -9.17 2.42 3.86
N CYS A 60 -8.68 1.52 2.99
CA CYS A 60 -8.43 1.82 1.59
C CYS A 60 -9.63 1.43 0.74
N ASP A 61 -9.87 2.21 -0.32
CA ASP A 61 -10.94 1.94 -1.29
C ASP A 61 -10.51 0.98 -2.40
N ALA A 62 -9.20 0.79 -2.61
CA ALA A 62 -8.63 -0.06 -3.65
C ALA A 62 -7.20 -0.49 -3.31
N VAL A 63 -6.67 -1.47 -4.04
CA VAL A 63 -5.26 -1.89 -4.00
C VAL A 63 -4.65 -1.82 -5.39
N LEU A 64 -3.44 -1.27 -5.49
CA LEU A 64 -2.58 -1.39 -6.68
C LEU A 64 -1.48 -2.43 -6.40
N ARG A 65 -1.45 -3.52 -7.18
CA ARG A 65 -0.41 -4.54 -7.12
C ARG A 65 0.58 -4.34 -8.27
N LEU A 66 1.71 -3.72 -7.95
CA LEU A 66 2.87 -3.61 -8.86
C LEU A 66 3.45 -4.99 -9.20
N PRO A 67 4.15 -5.19 -10.33
CA PRO A 67 4.77 -6.47 -10.67
C PRO A 67 5.94 -6.83 -9.73
N GLY A 68 6.25 -8.13 -9.65
CA GLY A 68 7.39 -8.68 -8.89
C GLY A 68 6.98 -9.63 -7.76
N GLU A 69 7.88 -10.55 -7.39
CA GLU A 69 7.63 -11.55 -6.34
C GLU A 69 7.57 -10.90 -4.95
N SER A 70 6.48 -11.13 -4.22
CA SER A 70 6.33 -10.67 -2.84
C SER A 70 5.16 -11.39 -2.15
N ALA A 71 5.49 -12.31 -1.25
CA ALA A 71 4.48 -13.06 -0.49
C ALA A 71 3.55 -12.14 0.33
N GLY A 72 4.10 -11.07 0.91
CA GLY A 72 3.30 -10.06 1.64
C GLY A 72 2.31 -9.34 0.74
N ALA A 73 2.76 -8.87 -0.44
CA ALA A 73 1.88 -8.20 -1.39
C ALA A 73 0.80 -9.15 -1.95
N ASP A 74 1.13 -10.43 -2.14
CA ASP A 74 0.17 -11.44 -2.60
C ASP A 74 -0.89 -11.74 -1.53
N GLN A 75 -0.48 -11.76 -0.24
CA GLN A 75 -1.41 -11.85 0.89
C GLN A 75 -2.31 -10.62 1.00
N ASP A 76 -1.77 -9.42 0.77
CA ASP A 76 -2.55 -8.17 0.77
C ASP A 76 -3.60 -8.18 -0.36
N VAL A 77 -3.23 -8.62 -1.56
CA VAL A 77 -4.17 -8.82 -2.68
C VAL A 77 -5.26 -9.83 -2.32
N ALA A 78 -4.89 -10.96 -1.72
CA ALA A 78 -5.88 -11.95 -1.28
C ALA A 78 -6.83 -11.37 -0.24
N THR A 79 -6.33 -10.55 0.68
CA THR A 79 -7.11 -9.87 1.72
C THR A 79 -8.05 -8.81 1.14
N ALA A 80 -7.55 -7.99 0.21
CA ALA A 80 -8.33 -7.00 -0.51
C ALA A 80 -9.50 -7.65 -1.27
N ARG A 81 -9.23 -8.74 -2.00
CA ARG A 81 -10.27 -9.52 -2.70
C ARG A 81 -11.32 -10.08 -1.75
N ARG A 82 -10.93 -10.64 -0.59
CA ARG A 82 -11.88 -11.11 0.43
C ARG A 82 -12.75 -9.98 0.99
N ARG A 83 -12.23 -8.75 1.04
CA ARG A 83 -12.96 -7.55 1.48
C ARG A 83 -13.81 -6.91 0.37
N GLY A 84 -13.75 -7.43 -0.85
CA GLY A 84 -14.46 -6.85 -2.01
C GLY A 84 -13.82 -5.58 -2.56
N LEU A 85 -12.57 -5.29 -2.19
CA LEU A 85 -11.83 -4.15 -2.74
C LEU A 85 -11.37 -4.46 -4.18
N PRO A 86 -11.50 -3.50 -5.11
CA PRO A 86 -10.89 -3.62 -6.42
C PRO A 86 -9.37 -3.72 -6.30
N VAL A 87 -8.79 -4.61 -7.09
CA VAL A 87 -7.33 -4.79 -7.22
C VAL A 87 -6.93 -4.46 -8.65
N TYR A 88 -6.12 -3.42 -8.79
CA TYR A 88 -5.52 -2.99 -10.06
C TYR A 88 -4.10 -3.51 -10.16
N HIS A 89 -3.63 -3.71 -11.39
CA HIS A 89 -2.28 -4.18 -11.70
C HIS A 89 -1.47 -3.16 -12.50
N ASP A 90 -2.15 -2.14 -13.05
CA ASP A 90 -1.53 -0.97 -13.65
C ASP A 90 -2.17 0.31 -13.09
N VAL A 91 -1.36 1.35 -12.92
CA VAL A 91 -1.83 2.63 -12.39
C VAL A 91 -2.81 3.33 -13.34
N ALA A 92 -2.73 3.04 -14.63
CA ALA A 92 -3.65 3.55 -15.65
C ALA A 92 -5.07 2.96 -15.55
N GLU A 93 -5.24 1.84 -14.84
CA GLU A 93 -6.55 1.23 -14.59
C GLU A 93 -7.33 1.95 -13.50
N ILE A 94 -6.65 2.77 -12.69
CA ILE A 94 -7.28 3.49 -11.57
C ILE A 94 -8.19 4.60 -12.14
N PRO A 95 -9.50 4.58 -11.83
CA PRO A 95 -10.42 5.60 -12.30
C PRO A 95 -9.98 6.99 -11.82
N ARG A 96 -9.97 8.00 -12.69
CA ARG A 96 -9.69 9.37 -12.25
C ARG A 96 -10.86 9.91 -11.41
N ARG A 97 -10.56 10.49 -10.26
CA ARG A 97 -11.51 11.35 -9.54
C ARG A 97 -11.71 12.62 -10.37
N THR A 98 -12.88 12.75 -10.97
CA THR A 98 -13.35 14.06 -11.42
C THR A 98 -13.52 14.92 -10.18
N PRO A 99 -13.07 16.18 -10.17
CA PRO A 99 -13.42 17.11 -9.11
C PRO A 99 -14.94 17.08 -8.95
N GLU A 100 -15.41 16.74 -7.77
CA GLU A 100 -16.81 16.99 -7.43
C GLU A 100 -17.00 18.50 -7.58
N GLU A 101 -17.91 18.94 -8.46
CA GLU A 101 -18.26 20.35 -8.56
C GLU A 101 -18.62 20.80 -7.15
N ALA A 102 -17.76 21.62 -6.55
CA ALA A 102 -17.90 22.05 -5.18
C ALA A 102 -19.28 22.71 -5.01
N ALA A 103 -20.18 22.00 -4.33
CA ALA A 103 -21.48 22.51 -3.91
C ALA A 103 -21.32 23.50 -2.75
#